data_AF-A0A1Q7JQD9-F1
#
_entry.id   AF-A0A1Q7JQD9-F1
#
_cell.length_a   1.000
_cell.length_b   1.000
_cell.length_c   1.000
_cell.angle_alpha   90.00
_cell.angle_beta   90.00
_cell.angle_gamma   90.00
#
_symmetry.space_group_name_H-M   'P 1'
#
loop_
_entity.id
_entity.type
_entity.pdbx_description
1 polymer ?
#
loop_
_entity_poly.entity_id
_entity_poly.type
_entity_poly.pdbx_seq_one_letter_code
_entity_poly.pdbx_strand_id
1 'polypeptide(L)'
;MLFAASLLASPLRSQDSLMVRLRNRADSLLSTWREAQRLADVADSLELVRATAGSDTIAVAGLRIIVNPSPLQWQQAAERAWPAIDSLYGSAAEDLPRYPYIFRAVDPDSGVRRTVLHVGVEVPWDLDVRATTAVLLTTVTPPHFDLALADWLGTALRPTLHPQDERAAVFVQLVTVPSDAVRRCFLGDITRCKDVLQVGDSTDLLARWYLTAAERETLVTEAFADYFARGATAPSLQRCRQHHDDACTALLQSLPPGTLPRPLAHAARLLLAREALRAGGRDAYRRLVARPSAPIGERLASAAGMDIDSLVGRWRNAALAARPAPVVLPWWASVAAIGWTAFFGLCALRSSRWRL
;
A
#
# COMPACT_ATOMS: atom_id res chain seq x y z
N MET A 1 -77.18 7.36 35.26
CA MET A 1 -77.32 6.89 33.86
C MET A 1 -75.98 7.15 33.18
N LEU A 2 -75.07 6.17 33.06
CA LEU A 2 -74.99 5.11 32.03
C LEU A 2 -74.98 5.67 30.60
N PHE A 3 -73.83 5.75 29.93
CA PHE A 3 -73.33 4.70 29.02
C PHE A 3 -71.93 5.03 28.48
N ALA A 4 -71.10 3.99 28.39
CA ALA A 4 -69.80 3.95 27.75
C ALA A 4 -69.94 3.67 26.24
N ALA A 5 -68.94 4.07 25.45
CA ALA A 5 -68.62 3.39 24.18
C ALA A 5 -67.15 3.58 23.85
N SER A 6 -66.40 2.51 24.12
CA SER A 6 -65.01 2.28 23.77
C SER A 6 -64.84 2.08 22.26
N LEU A 7 -63.91 2.79 21.63
CA LEU A 7 -63.35 2.40 20.33
C LEU A 7 -61.84 2.19 20.47
N LEU A 8 -61.52 0.94 20.78
CA LEU A 8 -60.49 0.11 20.14
C LEU A 8 -59.14 0.80 19.84
N ALA A 9 -58.30 0.90 20.87
CA ALA A 9 -56.86 0.74 20.68
C ALA A 9 -56.56 -0.74 20.45
N SER A 10 -56.35 -1.16 19.20
CA SER A 10 -55.80 -2.48 18.91
C SER A 10 -54.37 -2.57 19.48
N PRO A 11 -54.02 -3.63 20.24
CA PRO A 11 -52.78 -3.66 21.00
C PRO A 11 -51.56 -3.96 20.13
N LEU A 12 -50.42 -3.46 20.58
CA LEU A 12 -49.01 -3.66 20.16
C LEU A 12 -48.53 -5.13 19.97
N ARG A 13 -49.41 -6.13 19.98
CA ARG A 13 -49.07 -7.57 19.87
C ARG A 13 -48.40 -7.96 18.56
N SER A 14 -48.64 -7.23 17.46
CA SER A 14 -48.03 -7.55 16.16
C SER A 14 -46.54 -7.17 16.10
N GLN A 15 -46.13 -6.08 16.77
CA GLN A 15 -44.73 -5.64 16.85
C GLN A 15 -43.87 -6.57 17.71
N ASP A 16 -44.40 -7.06 18.83
CA ASP A 16 -43.72 -8.07 19.66
C ASP A 16 -43.47 -9.38 18.89
N SER A 17 -44.44 -9.83 18.10
CA SER A 17 -44.30 -11.05 17.29
C SER A 17 -43.24 -10.94 16.18
N LEU A 18 -43.01 -9.73 15.66
CA LEU A 18 -42.03 -9.46 14.62
C LEU A 18 -40.62 -9.35 15.23
N MET A 19 -40.49 -8.67 16.38
CA MET A 19 -39.24 -8.59 17.12
C MET A 19 -38.75 -9.95 17.61
N VAL A 20 -39.65 -10.82 18.10
CA VAL A 20 -39.30 -12.20 18.48
C VAL A 20 -38.85 -13.00 17.27
N ARG A 21 -39.51 -12.87 16.11
CA ARG A 21 -39.10 -13.55 14.87
C ARG A 21 -37.73 -13.09 14.37
N LEU A 22 -37.44 -11.78 14.42
CA LEU A 22 -36.14 -11.24 14.03
C LEU A 22 -35.02 -11.71 14.98
N ARG A 23 -35.26 -11.74 16.30
CA ARG A 23 -34.31 -12.29 17.27
C ARG A 23 -34.03 -13.77 17.01
N ASN A 24 -35.07 -14.59 16.87
CA ASN A 24 -34.91 -16.01 16.58
C ASN A 24 -34.15 -16.25 15.26
N ARG A 25 -34.36 -15.41 14.25
CA ARG A 25 -33.63 -15.47 12.98
C ARG A 25 -32.17 -15.04 13.14
N ALA A 26 -31.90 -13.99 13.91
CA ALA A 26 -30.54 -13.56 14.23
C ALA A 26 -29.78 -14.62 15.04
N ASP A 27 -30.42 -15.23 16.04
CA ASP A 27 -29.83 -16.30 16.86
C ASP A 27 -29.56 -17.56 16.02
N SER A 28 -30.46 -17.89 15.09
CA SER A 28 -30.26 -18.98 14.13
C SER A 28 -29.12 -18.69 13.15
N LEU A 29 -28.96 -17.44 12.70
CA LEU A 29 -27.82 -17.06 11.85
C LEU A 29 -26.50 -17.09 12.64
N LEU A 30 -26.53 -16.71 13.91
CA LEU A 30 -25.35 -16.76 14.78
C LEU A 30 -24.93 -18.21 15.05
N SER A 31 -25.89 -19.12 15.25
CA SER A 31 -25.58 -20.53 15.46
C SER A 31 -25.01 -21.18 14.20
N THR A 32 -25.61 -20.94 13.03
CA THR A 32 -25.08 -21.46 11.75
C THR A 32 -23.72 -20.86 11.41
N TRP A 33 -23.51 -19.57 11.68
CA TRP A 33 -22.20 -18.95 11.52
C TRP A 33 -21.13 -19.58 12.42
N ARG A 34 -21.44 -19.85 13.71
CA ARG A 34 -20.51 -20.53 14.63
C ARG A 34 -20.22 -21.98 14.23
N GLU A 35 -21.18 -22.67 13.64
CA GLU A 35 -20.97 -24.02 13.11
C GLU A 35 -20.10 -24.01 11.85
N ALA A 36 -20.37 -23.08 10.93
CA ALA A 36 -19.53 -22.87 9.76
C ALA A 36 -18.09 -22.49 10.15
N GLN A 37 -17.91 -21.64 11.16
CA GLN A 37 -16.59 -21.27 11.67
C GLN A 37 -15.84 -22.49 12.23
N ARG A 38 -16.50 -23.33 13.03
CA ARG A 38 -15.88 -24.56 13.55
C ARG A 38 -15.47 -25.53 12.44
N LEU A 39 -16.29 -25.67 11.40
CA LEU A 39 -15.95 -26.49 10.23
C LEU A 39 -14.78 -25.90 9.43
N ALA A 40 -14.72 -24.58 9.29
CA ALA A 40 -13.60 -23.89 8.67
C ALA A 40 -12.31 -24.11 9.47
N ASP A 41 -12.34 -23.96 10.79
CA ASP A 41 -11.17 -24.19 11.65
C ASP A 41 -10.64 -25.64 11.53
N VAL A 42 -11.54 -26.64 11.41
CA VAL A 42 -11.16 -28.04 11.17
C VAL A 42 -10.55 -28.22 9.77
N ALA A 43 -11.12 -27.60 8.74
CA ALA A 43 -10.58 -27.66 7.39
C ALA A 43 -9.18 -27.02 7.31
N ASP A 44 -9.00 -25.84 7.92
CA ASP A 44 -7.72 -25.13 8.01
C ASP A 44 -6.67 -25.97 8.75
N SER A 45 -7.06 -26.63 9.85
CA SER A 45 -6.20 -27.58 10.57
C SER A 45 -5.75 -28.73 9.67
N LEU A 46 -6.65 -29.35 8.90
CA LEU A 46 -6.30 -30.44 8.00
C LEU A 46 -5.39 -30.00 6.86
N GLU A 47 -5.63 -28.81 6.31
CA GLU A 47 -4.77 -28.21 5.29
C GLU A 47 -3.39 -27.89 5.84
N LEU A 48 -3.28 -27.39 7.07
CA LEU A 48 -2.00 -27.16 7.74
C LEU A 48 -1.21 -28.47 7.91
N VAL A 49 -1.86 -29.55 8.35
CA VAL A 49 -1.23 -30.87 8.48
C VAL A 49 -0.74 -31.38 7.12
N ARG A 50 -1.54 -31.23 6.06
CA ARG A 50 -1.14 -31.62 4.70
C ARG A 50 0.03 -30.80 4.17
N ALA A 51 0.00 -29.48 4.43
CA ALA A 51 1.02 -28.56 3.97
C ALA A 51 2.38 -28.76 4.66
N THR A 52 2.38 -29.31 5.88
CA THR A 52 3.59 -29.53 6.68
C THR A 52 4.09 -30.98 6.66
N ALA A 53 3.31 -31.93 6.16
CA ALA A 53 3.70 -33.33 6.05
C ALA A 53 4.91 -33.50 5.10
N GLY A 54 5.99 -34.13 5.58
CA GLY A 54 7.22 -34.32 4.80
C GLY A 54 7.99 -33.04 4.51
N SER A 55 7.76 -31.97 5.29
CA SER A 55 8.47 -30.70 5.18
C SER A 55 9.60 -30.57 6.19
N ASP A 56 10.63 -29.83 5.81
CA ASP A 56 11.72 -29.41 6.68
C ASP A 56 11.40 -28.06 7.34
N THR A 57 11.82 -27.89 8.59
CA THR A 57 11.72 -26.61 9.29
C THR A 57 13.07 -25.93 9.36
N ILE A 58 13.17 -24.75 8.76
CA ILE A 58 14.36 -23.91 8.79
C ILE A 58 14.15 -22.82 9.84
N ALA A 59 15.15 -22.66 10.69
CA ALA A 59 15.16 -21.67 11.76
C ALA A 59 16.37 -20.75 11.61
N VAL A 60 16.12 -19.47 11.39
CA VAL A 60 17.16 -18.43 11.35
C VAL A 60 16.75 -17.32 12.29
N ALA A 61 17.46 -17.23 13.42
CA ALA A 61 17.12 -16.32 14.52
C ALA A 61 15.63 -16.44 14.93
N GLY A 62 14.83 -15.38 14.77
CA GLY A 62 13.40 -15.38 15.07
C GLY A 62 12.50 -15.86 13.92
N LEU A 63 13.05 -16.13 12.73
CA LEU A 63 12.28 -16.58 11.59
C LEU A 63 12.15 -18.11 11.60
N ARG A 64 10.92 -18.60 11.46
CA ARG A 64 10.59 -20.03 11.33
C ARG A 64 9.90 -20.25 9.98
N ILE A 65 10.49 -21.10 9.16
CA ILE A 65 10.03 -21.38 7.80
C ILE A 65 9.84 -22.88 7.66
N ILE A 66 8.70 -23.31 7.15
CA ILE A 66 8.43 -24.72 6.83
C ILE A 66 8.43 -24.85 5.32
N VAL A 67 9.24 -25.75 4.79
CA VAL A 67 9.47 -25.91 3.35
C VAL A 67 9.45 -27.38 2.94
N ASN A 68 8.94 -27.68 1.75
CA ASN A 68 9.11 -29.02 1.18
C ASN A 68 10.54 -29.22 0.62
N PRO A 69 11.00 -30.47 0.50
CA PRO A 69 12.28 -30.80 -0.15
C PRO A 69 12.36 -30.18 -1.55
N SER A 70 13.36 -29.35 -1.78
CA SER A 70 13.55 -28.61 -3.03
C SER A 70 15.00 -28.12 -3.19
N PRO A 71 15.43 -27.78 -4.43
CA PRO A 71 16.77 -27.24 -4.67
C PRO A 71 16.95 -25.79 -4.20
N LEU A 72 15.90 -25.13 -3.70
CA LEU A 72 15.96 -23.75 -3.25
C LEU A 72 16.84 -23.59 -2.01
N GLN A 73 17.69 -22.55 -2.02
CA GLN A 73 18.62 -22.24 -0.94
C GLN A 73 17.94 -21.42 0.19
N TRP A 74 16.91 -22.00 0.79
CA TRP A 74 16.06 -21.34 1.79
C TRP A 74 16.83 -20.81 3.00
N GLN A 75 17.82 -21.57 3.51
CA GLN A 75 18.61 -21.14 4.66
C GLN A 75 19.40 -19.86 4.35
N GLN A 76 20.11 -19.81 3.23
CA GLN A 76 20.86 -18.61 2.83
C GLN A 76 19.93 -17.42 2.55
N ALA A 77 18.77 -17.66 1.96
CA ALA A 77 17.77 -16.62 1.73
C ALA A 77 17.25 -16.05 3.07
N ALA A 78 16.98 -16.91 4.05
CA ALA A 78 16.54 -16.51 5.38
C ALA A 78 17.62 -15.72 6.13
N GLU A 79 18.89 -16.15 6.05
CA GLU A 79 20.05 -15.42 6.61
C GLU A 79 20.20 -14.01 5.99
N ARG A 80 19.91 -13.85 4.70
CA ARG A 80 19.91 -12.53 4.03
C ARG A 80 18.69 -11.68 4.37
N ALA A 81 17.52 -12.30 4.58
CA ALA A 81 16.29 -11.59 4.90
C ALA A 81 16.28 -11.09 6.35
N TRP A 82 16.83 -11.87 7.28
CA TRP A 82 16.70 -11.61 8.72
C TRP A 82 17.17 -10.21 9.15
N PRO A 83 18.33 -9.68 8.73
CA PRO A 83 18.75 -8.34 9.13
C PRO A 83 17.77 -7.24 8.71
N ALA A 84 17.11 -7.37 7.56
CA ALA A 84 16.10 -6.41 7.11
C ALA A 84 14.82 -6.51 7.93
N ILE A 85 14.39 -7.74 8.26
CA ILE A 85 13.24 -8.02 9.13
C ILE A 85 13.49 -7.44 10.54
N ASP A 86 14.63 -7.76 11.15
CA ASP A 86 15.02 -7.27 12.48
C ASP A 86 15.19 -5.75 12.49
N SER A 87 15.78 -5.16 11.44
CA SER A 87 15.91 -3.71 11.34
C SER A 87 14.58 -2.98 11.25
N LEU A 88 13.53 -3.60 10.69
CA LEU A 88 12.21 -2.97 10.55
C LEU A 88 11.35 -3.19 11.80
N TYR A 89 11.20 -4.44 12.24
CA TYR A 89 10.29 -4.80 13.32
C TYR A 89 10.93 -4.72 14.70
N GLY A 90 12.27 -4.76 14.77
CA GLY A 90 13.03 -4.66 16.00
C GLY A 90 12.58 -5.69 17.04
N SER A 91 12.21 -5.24 18.23
CA SER A 91 11.76 -6.13 19.30
C SER A 91 10.46 -6.87 18.94
N ALA A 92 9.59 -6.31 18.08
CA ALA A 92 8.40 -7.02 17.63
C ALA A 92 8.71 -8.27 16.79
N ALA A 93 9.93 -8.39 16.25
CA ALA A 93 10.38 -9.59 15.54
C ALA A 93 10.42 -10.84 16.46
N GLU A 94 10.47 -10.66 17.78
CA GLU A 94 10.41 -11.75 18.77
C GLU A 94 9.11 -12.55 18.74
N ASP A 95 8.03 -11.96 18.18
CA ASP A 95 6.74 -12.64 18.06
C ASP A 95 6.63 -13.48 16.77
N LEU A 96 7.53 -13.29 15.79
CA LEU A 96 7.54 -14.04 14.52
C LEU A 96 7.63 -15.57 14.67
N PRO A 97 8.39 -16.15 15.64
CA PRO A 97 8.44 -17.59 15.84
C PRO A 97 7.08 -18.23 16.14
N ARG A 98 6.08 -17.46 16.61
CA ARG A 98 4.73 -17.98 16.91
C ARG A 98 3.95 -18.36 15.66
N TYR A 99 4.32 -17.82 14.50
CA TYR A 99 3.61 -18.00 13.24
C TYR A 99 4.59 -18.48 12.16
N PRO A 100 4.83 -19.80 12.04
CA PRO A 100 5.76 -20.31 11.04
C PRO A 100 5.22 -20.04 9.63
N TYR A 101 6.10 -19.62 8.72
CA TYR A 101 5.76 -19.34 7.33
C TYR A 101 5.93 -20.61 6.50
N ILE A 102 4.86 -21.00 5.80
CA ILE A 102 4.87 -22.21 4.98
C ILE A 102 5.13 -21.81 3.53
N PHE A 103 6.19 -22.37 2.94
CA PHE A 103 6.48 -22.22 1.52
C PHE A 103 6.52 -23.58 0.84
N ARG A 104 5.97 -23.63 -0.36
CA ARG A 104 5.99 -24.81 -1.20
C ARG A 104 6.71 -24.50 -2.49
N ALA A 105 7.90 -25.03 -2.64
CA ALA A 105 8.63 -25.03 -3.89
C ALA A 105 7.93 -25.96 -4.89
N VAL A 106 7.61 -25.42 -6.06
CA VAL A 106 6.90 -26.11 -7.12
C VAL A 106 7.72 -26.09 -8.41
N ASP A 107 7.72 -27.21 -9.13
CA ASP A 107 8.33 -27.29 -10.45
C ASP A 107 7.50 -26.45 -11.44
N PRO A 108 8.06 -25.40 -12.07
CA PRO A 108 7.34 -24.56 -13.03
C PRO A 108 7.01 -25.32 -14.33
N ASP A 109 7.75 -26.37 -14.66
CA ASP A 109 7.64 -27.08 -15.95
C ASP A 109 6.67 -28.26 -15.91
N SER A 110 6.20 -28.66 -14.72
CA SER A 110 5.27 -29.77 -14.59
C SER A 110 3.85 -29.35 -14.98
N GLY A 111 3.30 -29.94 -16.04
CA GLY A 111 1.88 -29.82 -16.41
C GLY A 111 0.91 -30.65 -15.54
N VAL A 112 1.39 -31.23 -14.44
CA VAL A 112 0.57 -32.06 -13.54
C VAL A 112 -0.44 -31.19 -12.81
N ARG A 113 -1.71 -31.60 -12.82
CA ARG A 113 -2.79 -30.93 -12.06
C ARG A 113 -2.53 -31.15 -10.57
N ARG A 114 -2.19 -30.09 -9.85
CA ARG A 114 -1.82 -30.15 -8.43
C ARG A 114 -3.00 -29.80 -7.54
N THR A 115 -3.05 -30.41 -6.36
CA THR A 115 -3.88 -29.94 -5.26
C THR A 115 -3.31 -28.60 -4.81
N VAL A 116 -4.06 -27.54 -5.07
CA VAL A 116 -3.77 -26.20 -4.55
C VAL A 116 -4.00 -26.24 -3.05
N LEU A 117 -2.94 -26.01 -2.28
CA LEU A 117 -3.09 -25.81 -0.84
C LEU A 117 -3.52 -24.36 -0.62
N HIS A 118 -4.52 -24.16 0.23
CA HIS A 118 -4.96 -22.80 0.59
C HIS A 118 -4.10 -22.17 1.70
N VAL A 119 -3.11 -22.92 2.19
CA VAL A 119 -2.20 -22.52 3.27
C VAL A 119 -0.76 -22.46 2.75
N GLY A 120 -0.10 -21.31 2.97
CA GLY A 120 1.28 -21.07 2.57
C GLY A 120 1.43 -20.39 1.21
N VAL A 121 2.69 -20.22 0.77
CA VAL A 121 3.04 -19.56 -0.49
C VAL A 121 3.71 -20.57 -1.43
N GLU A 122 3.13 -20.75 -2.61
CA GLU A 122 3.76 -21.55 -3.66
C GLU A 122 4.79 -20.70 -4.41
N VAL A 123 5.99 -21.25 -4.60
CA VAL A 123 7.11 -20.57 -5.25
C VAL A 123 7.75 -21.48 -6.30
N PRO A 124 8.15 -20.98 -7.47
CA PRO A 124 8.95 -21.76 -8.40
C PRO A 124 10.25 -22.26 -7.75
N TRP A 125 10.64 -23.51 -8.01
CA TRP A 125 11.85 -24.10 -7.40
C TRP A 125 13.17 -23.70 -8.08
N ASP A 126 13.09 -22.97 -9.19
CA ASP A 126 14.21 -22.50 -10.03
C ASP A 126 14.65 -21.07 -9.68
N LEU A 127 14.11 -20.51 -8.59
CA LEU A 127 14.50 -19.19 -8.10
C LEU A 127 15.93 -19.18 -7.56
N ASP A 128 16.67 -18.13 -7.89
CA ASP A 128 17.96 -17.88 -7.27
C ASP A 128 17.79 -17.42 -5.80
N VAL A 129 18.91 -17.31 -5.07
CA VAL A 129 18.90 -16.88 -3.66
C VAL A 129 18.32 -15.47 -3.51
N ARG A 130 18.54 -14.57 -4.47
CA ARG A 130 18.06 -13.18 -4.40
C ARG A 130 16.53 -13.13 -4.53
N ALA A 131 15.97 -13.82 -5.52
CA ALA A 131 14.54 -13.92 -5.73
C ALA A 131 13.86 -14.64 -4.56
N THR A 132 14.45 -15.74 -4.06
CA THR A 132 13.97 -16.43 -2.85
C THR A 132 13.95 -15.50 -1.64
N THR A 133 15.00 -14.69 -1.44
CA THR A 133 15.05 -13.68 -0.37
C THR A 133 13.95 -12.63 -0.54
N ALA A 134 13.72 -12.15 -1.76
CA ALA A 134 12.66 -11.18 -2.05
C ALA A 134 11.27 -11.76 -1.73
N VAL A 135 11.02 -13.03 -2.04
CA VAL A 135 9.77 -13.72 -1.68
C VAL A 135 9.58 -13.79 -0.17
N LEU A 136 10.63 -14.10 0.60
CA LEU A 136 10.56 -14.08 2.07
C LEU A 136 10.15 -12.70 2.58
N LEU A 137 10.79 -11.63 2.10
CA LEU A 137 10.51 -10.27 2.57
C LEU A 137 9.11 -9.76 2.21
N THR A 138 8.57 -10.16 1.06
CA THR A 138 7.22 -9.77 0.65
C THR A 138 6.14 -10.59 1.35
N THR A 139 6.48 -11.81 1.81
CA THR A 139 5.54 -12.74 2.44
C THR A 139 5.47 -12.56 3.97
N VAL A 140 6.57 -12.21 4.64
CA VAL A 140 6.65 -12.06 6.12
C VAL A 140 5.61 -11.08 6.65
N THR A 141 4.51 -11.63 7.20
CA THR A 141 3.41 -10.86 7.79
C THR A 141 3.91 -10.04 8.98
N PRO A 142 3.53 -8.76 9.09
CA PRO A 142 3.93 -7.97 10.24
C PRO A 142 3.45 -8.59 11.55
N PRO A 143 4.27 -8.63 12.63
CA PRO A 143 3.91 -9.29 13.89
C PRO A 143 2.58 -8.81 14.51
N HIS A 144 2.24 -7.56 14.28
CA HIS A 144 0.97 -6.94 14.66
C HIS A 144 0.49 -6.13 13.48
N PHE A 145 -0.49 -6.66 12.74
CA PHE A 145 -1.01 -6.00 11.55
C PHE A 145 -2.02 -4.91 11.94
N ASP A 146 -1.81 -3.71 11.38
CA ASP A 146 -2.67 -2.55 11.60
C ASP A 146 -3.26 -2.09 10.26
N LEU A 147 -4.58 -2.25 10.13
CA LEU A 147 -5.33 -1.89 8.93
C LEU A 147 -5.30 -0.39 8.63
N ALA A 148 -5.37 0.48 9.65
CA ALA A 148 -5.37 1.93 9.46
C ALA A 148 -3.99 2.41 8.99
N LEU A 149 -2.92 1.82 9.53
CA LEU A 149 -1.55 2.07 9.06
C LEU A 149 -1.38 1.59 7.61
N ALA A 150 -1.86 0.39 7.28
CA ALA A 150 -1.77 -0.16 5.93
C ALA A 150 -2.56 0.68 4.91
N ASP A 151 -3.76 1.16 5.26
CA ASP A 151 -4.56 2.05 4.41
C ASP A 151 -3.89 3.42 4.21
N TRP A 152 -3.36 4.01 5.27
CA TRP A 152 -2.59 5.24 5.15
C TRP A 152 -1.32 5.05 4.32
N LEU A 153 -0.62 3.93 4.43
CA LEU A 153 0.52 3.60 3.57
C LEU A 153 0.09 3.27 2.13
N GLY A 154 -1.12 2.75 1.95
CA GLY A 154 -1.64 2.09 0.75
C GLY A 154 -1.02 0.71 0.47
N THR A 155 -0.29 0.15 1.43
CA THR A 155 0.27 -1.20 1.39
C THR A 155 0.76 -1.59 2.80
N ALA A 156 1.02 -2.87 3.01
CA ALA A 156 1.63 -3.34 4.25
C ALA A 156 3.07 -2.82 4.40
N LEU A 157 3.46 -2.45 5.62
CA LEU A 157 4.83 -2.06 5.93
C LEU A 157 5.74 -3.29 5.93
N ARG A 158 6.42 -3.55 4.80
CA ARG A 158 7.31 -4.70 4.61
C ARG A 158 8.79 -4.29 4.68
N PRO A 159 9.70 -5.21 5.07
CA PRO A 159 11.13 -4.95 5.04
C PRO A 159 11.67 -4.87 3.61
N THR A 160 12.83 -4.24 3.46
CA THR A 160 13.46 -3.98 2.15
C THR A 160 14.97 -4.20 2.24
N LEU A 161 15.56 -4.74 1.18
CA LEU A 161 17.03 -4.83 1.02
C LEU A 161 17.60 -3.59 0.32
N HIS A 162 16.74 -2.74 -0.21
CA HIS A 162 17.12 -1.64 -1.11
C HIS A 162 16.67 -0.28 -0.56
N PRO A 163 17.05 0.09 0.67
CA PRO A 163 16.59 1.34 1.28
C PRO A 163 17.08 2.59 0.53
N GLN A 164 18.18 2.50 -0.22
CA GLN A 164 18.66 3.62 -1.04
C GLN A 164 17.83 3.82 -2.30
N ASP A 165 17.42 2.73 -2.97
CA ASP A 165 16.59 2.81 -4.18
C ASP A 165 15.22 3.42 -3.86
N GLU A 166 14.65 3.08 -2.70
CA GLU A 166 13.41 3.69 -2.22
C GLU A 166 13.55 5.19 -1.98
N ARG A 167 14.65 5.64 -1.36
CA ARG A 167 14.92 7.07 -1.17
C ARG A 167 15.12 7.79 -2.49
N ALA A 168 15.86 7.19 -3.43
CA ALA A 168 16.05 7.72 -4.76
C ALA A 168 14.71 7.84 -5.51
N ALA A 169 13.81 6.86 -5.38
CA ALA A 169 12.48 6.92 -5.97
C ALA A 169 11.62 8.06 -5.39
N VAL A 170 11.72 8.33 -4.09
CA VAL A 170 11.04 9.48 -3.45
C VAL A 170 11.68 10.79 -3.90
N PHE A 171 13.01 10.86 -4.01
CA PHE A 171 13.70 12.03 -4.56
C PHE A 171 13.20 12.38 -5.97
N VAL A 172 13.12 11.38 -6.85
CA VAL A 172 12.60 11.58 -8.22
C VAL A 172 11.19 12.17 -8.16
N GLN A 173 10.28 11.62 -7.34
CA GLN A 173 8.94 12.18 -7.18
C GLN A 173 8.95 13.65 -6.71
N LEU A 174 9.80 13.99 -5.74
CA LEU A 174 9.89 15.37 -5.23
C LEU A 174 10.31 16.38 -6.31
N VAL A 175 11.09 15.96 -7.31
CA VAL A 175 11.57 16.85 -8.38
C VAL A 175 10.76 16.77 -9.67
N THR A 176 9.99 15.70 -9.90
CA THR A 176 9.25 15.50 -11.15
C THR A 176 7.74 15.67 -11.03
N VAL A 177 7.14 15.53 -9.84
CA VAL A 177 5.69 15.68 -9.69
C VAL A 177 5.29 17.14 -9.95
N PRO A 178 4.34 17.41 -10.88
CA PRO A 178 3.91 18.76 -11.21
C PRO A 178 2.92 19.29 -10.16
N SER A 179 3.36 19.44 -8.91
CA SER A 179 2.56 19.98 -7.81
C SER A 179 3.29 21.09 -7.06
N ASP A 180 2.63 22.24 -6.84
CA ASP A 180 3.18 23.36 -6.06
C ASP A 180 3.38 22.96 -4.60
N ALA A 181 2.48 22.15 -4.02
CA ALA A 181 2.62 21.65 -2.66
C ALA A 181 3.88 20.77 -2.52
N VAL A 182 4.11 19.87 -3.49
CA VAL A 182 5.31 19.01 -3.51
C VAL A 182 6.57 19.85 -3.74
N ARG A 183 6.53 20.82 -4.65
CA ARG A 183 7.65 21.74 -4.91
C ARG A 183 8.03 22.54 -3.67
N ARG A 184 7.05 23.10 -2.94
CA ARG A 184 7.30 23.81 -1.67
C ARG A 184 7.90 22.89 -0.61
N CYS A 185 7.41 21.65 -0.51
CA CYS A 185 8.01 20.65 0.35
C CYS A 185 9.50 20.41 0.01
N PHE A 186 9.81 20.18 -1.27
CA PHE A 186 11.18 20.03 -1.76
C PHE A 186 12.05 21.24 -1.40
N LEU A 187 11.52 22.46 -1.55
CA LEU A 187 12.21 23.72 -1.25
C LEU A 187 12.38 24.03 0.25
N GLY A 188 11.77 23.25 1.14
CA GLY A 188 12.02 23.37 2.58
C GLY A 188 10.79 23.56 3.45
N ASP A 189 9.61 23.78 2.88
CA ASP A 189 8.37 24.02 3.63
C ASP A 189 7.86 22.72 4.29
N ILE A 190 8.13 22.57 5.58
CA ILE A 190 7.76 21.38 6.37
C ILE A 190 6.25 21.22 6.47
N THR A 191 5.50 22.32 6.55
CA THR A 191 4.03 22.26 6.59
C THR A 191 3.50 21.64 5.31
N ARG A 192 4.04 22.04 4.15
CA ARG A 192 3.67 21.43 2.87
C ARG A 192 4.12 19.99 2.74
N CYS A 193 5.26 19.62 3.31
CA CYS A 193 5.65 18.22 3.40
C CYS A 193 4.63 17.40 4.20
N LYS A 194 4.13 17.93 5.33
CA LYS A 194 3.10 17.26 6.12
C LYS A 194 1.79 17.08 5.35
N ASP A 195 1.39 18.09 4.57
CA ASP A 195 0.18 18.05 3.74
C ASP A 195 0.25 16.94 2.69
N VAL A 196 1.34 16.88 1.92
CA VAL A 196 1.51 15.89 0.84
C VAL A 196 1.75 14.47 1.35
N LEU A 197 2.30 14.33 2.57
CA LEU A 197 2.46 13.05 3.26
C LEU A 197 1.20 12.63 4.05
N GLN A 198 0.25 13.55 4.23
CA GLN A 198 -1.00 13.33 4.97
C GLN A 198 -0.76 12.87 6.40
N VAL A 199 0.16 13.54 7.10
CA VAL A 199 0.48 13.25 8.51
C VAL A 199 -0.14 14.24 9.48
N GLY A 200 -0.71 15.33 8.97
CA GLY A 200 -1.43 16.33 9.74
C GLY A 200 -2.95 16.16 9.62
N ASP A 201 -3.65 17.30 9.64
CA ASP A 201 -5.09 17.34 9.41
C ASP A 201 -5.45 16.75 8.04
N SER A 202 -6.64 16.15 7.93
CA SER A 202 -7.21 15.58 6.70
C SER A 202 -8.44 16.34 6.19
N THR A 203 -8.82 17.46 6.80
CA THR A 203 -9.91 18.34 6.32
C THR A 203 -9.50 19.12 5.07
N ASP A 204 -10.35 19.48 4.12
CA ASP A 204 -9.95 20.39 3.01
C ASP A 204 -8.65 20.01 2.24
N LEU A 205 -8.48 18.72 1.92
CA LEU A 205 -7.32 18.20 1.19
C LEU A 205 -7.15 18.85 -0.19
N LEU A 206 -8.26 19.24 -0.82
CA LEU A 206 -8.25 19.89 -2.13
C LEU A 206 -7.43 21.19 -2.09
N ALA A 207 -7.72 22.09 -1.14
CA ALA A 207 -7.00 23.35 -1.03
C ALA A 207 -5.55 23.17 -0.57
N ARG A 208 -5.22 22.08 0.14
CA ARG A 208 -3.86 21.82 0.62
C ARG A 208 -2.96 21.15 -0.40
N TRP A 209 -3.50 20.27 -1.25
CA TRP A 209 -2.71 19.53 -2.26
C TRP A 209 -2.63 20.26 -3.60
N TYR A 210 -3.72 20.92 -4.01
CA TYR A 210 -3.86 21.55 -5.31
C TYR A 210 -4.01 23.05 -5.11
N LEU A 211 -2.88 23.74 -4.95
CA LEU A 211 -2.82 25.13 -4.51
C LEU A 211 -3.28 26.10 -5.60
N THR A 212 -2.94 25.81 -6.85
CA THR A 212 -3.18 26.69 -7.98
C THR A 212 -4.45 26.31 -8.76
N ALA A 213 -5.08 27.31 -9.38
CA ALA A 213 -6.22 27.08 -10.27
C ALA A 213 -5.86 26.16 -11.44
N ALA A 214 -4.66 26.33 -12.00
CA ALA A 214 -4.15 25.50 -13.09
C ALA A 214 -4.06 24.00 -12.70
N GLU A 215 -3.58 23.68 -11.49
CA GLU A 215 -3.53 22.30 -11.00
C GLU A 215 -4.93 21.68 -10.89
N ARG A 216 -5.91 22.45 -10.39
CA ARG A 216 -7.30 21.99 -10.27
C ARG A 216 -7.95 21.80 -11.62
N GLU A 217 -7.70 22.71 -12.56
CA GLU A 217 -8.16 22.58 -13.95
C GLU A 217 -7.58 21.32 -14.59
N THR A 218 -6.25 21.14 -14.57
CA THR A 218 -5.58 19.95 -15.12
C THR A 218 -6.15 18.67 -14.52
N LEU A 219 -6.40 18.64 -13.20
CA LEU A 219 -6.98 17.47 -12.54
C LEU A 219 -8.38 17.14 -13.09
N VAL A 220 -9.23 18.15 -13.27
CA VAL A 220 -10.57 17.97 -13.84
C VAL A 220 -10.50 17.56 -15.32
N THR A 221 -9.61 18.15 -16.11
CA THR A 221 -9.57 17.97 -17.57
C THR A 221 -8.79 16.75 -18.03
N GLU A 222 -7.82 16.27 -17.25
CA GLU A 222 -6.98 15.12 -17.62
C GLU A 222 -7.33 13.87 -16.82
N ALA A 223 -7.51 13.99 -15.50
CA ALA A 223 -7.74 12.81 -14.65
C ALA A 223 -9.23 12.43 -14.51
N PHE A 224 -10.13 13.42 -14.56
CA PHE A 224 -11.56 13.21 -14.30
C PHE A 224 -12.50 13.63 -15.44
N ALA A 225 -11.97 13.89 -16.65
CA ALA A 225 -12.79 14.37 -17.76
C ALA A 225 -13.96 13.43 -18.06
N ASP A 226 -13.71 12.12 -18.16
CA ASP A 226 -14.75 11.13 -18.48
C ASP A 226 -15.79 10.96 -17.38
N TYR A 227 -15.41 11.26 -16.12
CA TYR A 227 -16.29 11.22 -14.97
C TYR A 227 -17.26 12.41 -15.01
N PHE A 228 -16.77 13.61 -15.33
CA PHE A 228 -17.59 14.84 -15.37
C PHE A 228 -18.24 15.13 -16.73
N ALA A 229 -17.85 14.44 -17.80
CA ALA A 229 -18.40 14.65 -19.14
C ALA A 229 -19.86 14.19 -19.29
N ARG A 230 -20.45 13.56 -18.28
CA ARG A 230 -21.78 12.94 -18.34
C ARG A 230 -22.78 13.62 -17.41
N GLY A 231 -24.01 13.77 -17.88
CA GLY A 231 -25.13 14.23 -17.05
C GLY A 231 -25.01 15.69 -16.61
N ALA A 232 -25.41 15.97 -15.36
CA ALA A 232 -25.58 17.32 -14.83
C ALA A 232 -24.26 18.10 -14.63
N THR A 233 -23.11 17.44 -14.62
CA THR A 233 -21.79 18.05 -14.38
C THR A 233 -21.13 18.59 -15.65
N ALA A 234 -21.61 18.22 -16.84
CA ALA A 234 -21.02 18.62 -18.12
C ALA A 234 -20.96 20.15 -18.34
N PRO A 235 -21.97 20.96 -17.97
CA PRO A 235 -21.86 22.42 -18.08
C PRO A 235 -20.77 23.01 -17.17
N SER A 236 -20.62 22.48 -15.95
CA SER A 236 -19.55 22.91 -15.03
C SER A 236 -18.17 22.46 -15.54
N LEU A 237 -18.06 21.30 -16.19
CA LEU A 237 -16.82 20.88 -16.85
C LEU A 237 -16.42 21.86 -17.94
N GLN A 238 -17.37 22.32 -18.76
CA GLN A 238 -17.09 23.30 -19.80
C GLN A 238 -16.65 24.65 -19.23
N ARG A 239 -17.25 25.10 -18.12
CA ARG A 239 -16.79 26.31 -17.42
C ARG A 239 -15.37 26.13 -16.87
N CYS A 240 -15.06 24.98 -16.29
CA CYS A 240 -13.71 24.70 -15.81
C CYS A 240 -12.67 24.77 -16.95
N ARG A 241 -12.98 24.20 -18.13
CA ARG A 241 -12.16 24.32 -19.35
C ARG A 241 -12.02 25.74 -19.91
N GLN A 242 -12.88 26.66 -19.47
CA GLN A 242 -12.79 28.09 -19.76
C GLN A 242 -12.04 28.85 -18.66
N HIS A 243 -11.24 28.14 -17.84
CA HIS A 243 -10.42 28.67 -16.75
C HIS A 243 -11.23 29.26 -15.57
N HIS A 244 -12.50 28.84 -15.40
CA HIS A 244 -13.30 29.20 -14.24
C HIS A 244 -13.00 28.26 -13.05
N ASP A 245 -12.11 28.70 -12.16
CA ASP A 245 -11.61 27.92 -11.03
C ASP A 245 -12.70 27.55 -9.99
N ASP A 246 -13.71 28.39 -9.81
CA ASP A 246 -14.88 28.08 -8.96
C ASP A 246 -15.60 26.82 -9.47
N ALA A 247 -15.74 26.69 -10.79
CA ALA A 247 -16.34 25.52 -11.41
C ALA A 247 -15.45 24.28 -11.24
N CYS A 248 -14.12 24.42 -11.43
CA CYS A 248 -13.18 23.32 -11.20
C CYS A 248 -13.22 22.84 -9.75
N THR A 249 -13.21 23.76 -8.79
CA THR A 249 -13.25 23.48 -7.35
C THR A 249 -14.57 22.79 -6.96
N ALA A 250 -15.70 23.30 -7.44
CA ALA A 250 -17.02 22.70 -7.16
C ALA A 250 -17.12 21.27 -7.71
N LEU A 251 -16.57 21.00 -8.90
CA LEU A 251 -16.51 19.65 -9.45
C LEU A 251 -15.67 18.73 -8.58
N LEU A 252 -14.47 19.15 -8.18
CA LEU A 252 -13.57 18.34 -7.34
C LEU A 252 -14.16 18.10 -5.94
N GLN A 253 -14.90 19.06 -5.37
CA GLN A 253 -15.60 18.89 -4.10
C GLN A 253 -16.79 17.92 -4.18
N SER A 254 -17.36 17.73 -5.38
CA SER A 254 -18.45 16.77 -5.60
C SER A 254 -17.99 15.30 -5.66
N LEU A 255 -16.68 15.06 -5.73
CA LEU A 255 -16.13 13.72 -5.80
C LEU A 255 -16.33 12.95 -4.48
N PRO A 256 -16.53 11.62 -4.54
CA PRO A 256 -16.58 10.80 -3.34
C PRO A 256 -15.30 10.92 -2.50
N PRO A 257 -15.38 10.84 -1.16
CA PRO A 257 -14.19 10.88 -0.30
C PRO A 257 -13.14 9.84 -0.72
N GLY A 258 -11.86 10.23 -0.69
CA GLY A 258 -10.74 9.34 -1.02
C GLY A 258 -10.44 9.16 -2.51
N THR A 259 -11.20 9.79 -3.41
CA THR A 259 -10.96 9.72 -4.87
C THR A 259 -9.91 10.70 -5.36
N LEU A 260 -9.67 11.80 -4.63
CA LEU A 260 -8.65 12.78 -4.99
C LEU A 260 -7.26 12.10 -5.06
N PRO A 261 -6.55 12.18 -6.19
CA PRO A 261 -5.23 11.60 -6.31
C PRO A 261 -4.29 12.25 -5.30
N ARG A 262 -3.43 11.43 -4.69
CA ARG A 262 -2.45 11.91 -3.72
C ARG A 262 -1.24 12.48 -4.48
N PRO A 263 -0.68 13.65 -4.12
CA PRO A 263 0.45 14.24 -4.83
C PRO A 263 1.71 13.38 -4.82
N LEU A 264 1.95 12.66 -3.71
CA LEU A 264 3.06 11.71 -3.59
C LEU A 264 2.55 10.27 -3.52
N ALA A 265 3.29 9.37 -4.17
CA ALA A 265 2.98 7.95 -4.18
C ALA A 265 3.20 7.31 -2.80
N HIS A 266 2.69 6.08 -2.64
CA HIS A 266 2.81 5.27 -1.42
C HIS A 266 4.25 5.14 -0.90
N ALA A 267 5.23 5.08 -1.81
CA ALA A 267 6.65 5.01 -1.47
C ALA A 267 7.12 6.16 -0.56
N ALA A 268 6.58 7.37 -0.71
CA ALA A 268 6.93 8.51 0.13
C ALA A 268 6.54 8.30 1.60
N ARG A 269 5.33 7.78 1.83
CA ARG A 269 4.80 7.46 3.16
C ARG A 269 5.48 6.26 3.79
N LEU A 270 5.78 5.23 3.00
CA LEU A 270 6.61 4.09 3.43
C LEU A 270 7.99 4.55 3.90
N LEU A 271 8.65 5.44 3.13
CA LEU A 271 9.94 6.00 3.53
C LEU A 271 9.83 6.77 4.86
N LEU A 272 8.77 7.57 5.05
CA LEU A 272 8.55 8.29 6.31
C LEU A 272 8.39 7.32 7.49
N ALA A 273 7.58 6.26 7.34
CA ALA A 273 7.41 5.25 8.37
C ALA A 273 8.74 4.56 8.70
N ARG A 274 9.54 4.20 7.69
CA ARG A 274 10.86 3.58 7.90
C ARG A 274 11.85 4.53 8.59
N GLU A 275 11.85 5.81 8.25
CA GLU A 275 12.69 6.80 8.94
C GLU A 275 12.24 6.99 10.40
N ALA A 276 10.93 6.92 10.69
CA ALA A 276 10.42 6.93 12.06
C ALA A 276 10.92 5.73 12.85
N LEU A 277 10.83 4.53 12.27
CA LEU A 277 11.29 3.29 12.91
C LEU A 277 12.81 3.30 13.12
N ARG A 278 13.59 3.74 12.13
CA ARG A 278 15.04 3.88 12.25
C ARG A 278 15.41 4.85 13.37
N ALA A 279 14.74 5.99 13.46
CA ALA A 279 15.00 6.99 14.49
C ALA A 279 14.64 6.49 15.90
N GLY A 280 13.54 5.76 16.03
CA GLY A 280 13.03 5.26 17.31
C GLY A 280 13.70 3.99 17.84
N GLY A 281 14.55 3.34 17.06
CA GLY A 281 15.25 2.12 17.45
C GLY A 281 14.35 0.88 17.55
N ARG A 282 14.80 -0.13 18.31
CA ARG A 282 14.22 -1.49 18.30
C ARG A 282 12.73 -1.55 18.71
N ASP A 283 12.27 -0.70 19.62
CA ASP A 283 10.88 -0.71 20.08
C ASP A 283 9.93 0.18 19.28
N ALA A 284 10.44 0.87 18.24
CA ALA A 284 9.66 1.84 17.48
C ALA A 284 8.43 1.22 16.81
N TYR A 285 8.54 -0.01 16.29
CA TYR A 285 7.43 -0.69 15.63
C TYR A 285 6.30 -0.96 16.62
N ARG A 286 6.61 -1.50 17.81
CA ARG A 286 5.61 -1.74 18.88
C ARG A 286 4.90 -0.43 19.25
N ARG A 287 5.64 0.68 19.41
CA ARG A 287 5.04 2.01 19.68
C ARG A 287 4.13 2.50 18.54
N LEU A 288 4.55 2.28 17.29
CA LEU A 288 3.79 2.69 16.11
C LEU A 288 2.40 2.04 16.06
N VAL A 289 2.31 0.75 16.38
CA VAL A 289 1.06 -0.04 16.29
C VAL A 289 0.28 -0.11 17.61
N ALA A 290 0.84 0.37 18.73
CA ALA A 290 0.20 0.30 20.04
C ALA A 290 -1.11 1.09 20.15
N ARG A 291 -1.27 2.16 19.35
CA ARG A 291 -2.44 3.06 19.37
C ARG A 291 -3.04 3.19 17.96
N PRO A 292 -3.76 2.17 17.46
CA PRO A 292 -4.24 2.16 16.07
C PRO A 292 -5.23 3.30 15.75
N SER A 293 -5.97 3.79 16.76
CA SER A 293 -6.95 4.87 16.61
C SER A 293 -6.37 6.29 16.69
N ALA A 294 -5.10 6.44 17.07
CA ALA A 294 -4.47 7.77 17.15
C ALA A 294 -4.15 8.32 15.75
N PRO A 295 -4.14 9.65 15.55
CA PRO A 295 -3.71 10.26 14.29
C PRO A 295 -2.32 9.77 13.86
N ILE A 296 -2.14 9.53 12.56
CA ILE A 296 -0.91 8.90 12.06
C ILE A 296 0.36 9.71 12.39
N GLY A 297 0.28 11.05 12.37
CA GLY A 297 1.39 11.92 12.76
C GLY A 297 1.84 11.71 14.20
N GLU A 298 0.89 11.56 15.15
CA GLU A 298 1.19 11.29 16.56
C GLU A 298 1.82 9.91 16.74
N ARG A 299 1.32 8.91 16.00
CA ARG A 299 1.86 7.55 16.04
C ARG A 299 3.29 7.50 15.53
N LEU A 300 3.59 8.17 14.41
CA LEU A 300 4.92 8.27 13.83
C LEU A 300 5.88 9.04 14.74
N ALA A 301 5.45 10.17 15.31
CA ALA A 301 6.23 10.94 16.28
C ALA A 301 6.56 10.09 17.52
N SER A 302 5.57 9.39 18.07
CA SER A 302 5.73 8.48 19.20
C SER A 302 6.65 7.30 18.88
N ALA A 303 6.58 6.75 17.66
CA ALA A 303 7.48 5.70 17.20
C ALA A 303 8.91 6.21 17.11
N ALA A 304 9.13 7.38 16.50
CA ALA A 304 10.43 7.99 16.29
C ALA A 304 11.08 8.56 17.56
N GLY A 305 10.29 8.86 18.60
CA GLY A 305 10.77 9.52 19.81
C GLY A 305 11.14 10.99 19.58
N MET A 306 10.52 11.65 18.59
CA MET A 306 10.74 13.05 18.25
C MET A 306 9.46 13.69 17.70
N ASP A 307 9.42 15.00 17.59
CA ASP A 307 8.30 15.71 16.99
C ASP A 307 8.15 15.41 15.49
N ILE A 308 6.92 15.55 14.99
CA ILE A 308 6.59 15.22 13.59
C ILE A 308 7.31 16.13 12.59
N ASP A 309 7.61 17.38 12.95
CA ASP A 309 8.27 18.34 12.06
C ASP A 309 9.75 17.96 11.85
N SER A 310 10.44 17.58 12.93
CA SER A 310 11.79 17.02 12.90
C SER A 310 11.85 15.72 12.10
N LEU A 311 10.88 14.83 12.29
CA LEU A 311 10.80 13.58 11.55
C LEU A 311 10.61 13.82 10.04
N VAL A 312 9.69 14.72 9.66
CA VAL A 312 9.46 15.09 8.25
C VAL A 312 10.68 15.80 7.66
N GLY A 313 11.35 16.65 8.43
CA GLY A 313 12.62 17.26 8.01
C GLY A 313 13.71 16.23 7.74
N ARG A 314 13.86 15.23 8.62
CA ARG A 314 14.79 14.10 8.43
C ARG A 314 14.45 13.27 7.20
N TRP A 315 13.17 12.93 7.02
CA TRP A 315 12.69 12.21 5.84
C TRP A 315 13.05 12.94 4.55
N ARG A 316 12.80 14.26 4.48
CA ARG A 316 13.12 15.08 3.31
C ARG A 316 14.63 15.06 3.06
N ASN A 317 15.43 15.30 4.10
CA ASN A 317 16.89 15.32 3.96
C ASN A 317 17.44 13.96 3.53
N ALA A 318 16.85 12.85 3.99
CA ALA A 318 17.21 11.51 3.55
C ALA A 318 16.89 11.26 2.07
N ALA A 319 15.75 11.75 1.57
CA ALA A 319 15.42 11.71 0.15
C ALA A 319 16.40 12.57 -0.67
N LEU A 320 16.67 13.81 -0.24
CA LEU A 320 17.60 14.71 -0.93
C LEU A 320 19.04 14.16 -0.98
N ALA A 321 19.49 13.50 0.10
CA ALA A 321 20.80 12.86 0.15
C ALA A 321 20.92 11.66 -0.79
N ALA A 322 19.80 11.04 -1.17
CA ALA A 322 19.74 9.91 -2.09
C ALA A 322 19.59 10.32 -3.56
N ARG A 323 19.98 11.56 -3.91
CA ARG A 323 20.03 12.02 -5.29
C ARG A 323 20.77 10.98 -6.15
N PRO A 324 20.16 10.46 -7.24
CA PRO A 324 20.83 9.52 -8.12
C PRO A 324 22.14 10.13 -8.63
N ALA A 325 23.21 9.33 -8.63
CA ALA A 325 24.45 9.73 -9.26
C ALA A 325 24.15 10.06 -10.74
N PRO A 326 24.61 11.20 -11.26
CA PRO A 326 24.40 11.52 -12.66
C PRO A 326 25.02 10.40 -13.51
N VAL A 327 24.23 9.84 -14.43
CA VAL A 327 24.75 8.90 -15.42
C VAL A 327 25.63 9.72 -16.35
N VAL A 328 26.94 9.68 -16.11
CA VAL A 328 27.92 10.27 -17.02
C VAL A 328 28.00 9.36 -18.23
N LEU A 329 27.22 9.69 -19.26
CA LEU A 329 27.34 9.00 -20.54
C LEU A 329 28.74 9.29 -21.10
N PRO A 330 29.53 8.25 -21.41
CA PRO A 330 30.80 8.47 -22.06
C PRO A 330 30.55 9.10 -23.43
N TRP A 331 31.41 10.02 -23.86
CA TRP A 331 31.25 10.79 -25.08
C TRP A 331 30.98 9.93 -26.33
N TRP A 332 31.54 8.71 -26.37
CA TRP A 332 31.33 7.77 -27.47
C TRP A 332 29.88 7.26 -27.56
N ALA A 333 29.12 7.24 -26.46
CA ALA A 333 27.72 6.85 -26.47
C ALA A 333 26.86 7.87 -27.23
N SER A 334 27.18 9.16 -27.12
CA SER A 334 26.55 10.22 -27.93
C SER A 334 26.88 10.05 -29.42
N VAL A 335 28.14 9.75 -29.75
CA VAL A 335 28.56 9.50 -31.14
C VAL A 335 27.89 8.25 -31.72
N ALA A 336 27.79 7.18 -30.93
CA ALA A 336 27.11 5.95 -31.33
C ALA A 336 25.61 6.19 -31.56
N ALA A 337 24.95 6.94 -30.69
CA ALA A 337 23.54 7.29 -30.86
C ALA A 337 23.29 8.11 -32.15
N ILE A 338 24.14 9.10 -32.43
CA ILE A 338 24.07 9.89 -33.67
C ILE A 338 24.34 8.99 -34.88
N GLY A 339 25.36 8.14 -34.81
CA GLY A 339 25.72 7.20 -35.88
C GLY A 339 24.59 6.25 -36.23
N TRP A 340 23.95 5.64 -35.22
CA TRP A 340 22.79 4.78 -35.42
C TRP A 340 21.59 5.55 -35.97
N THR A 341 21.31 6.74 -35.45
CA THR A 341 20.20 7.58 -35.95
C THR A 341 20.41 7.95 -37.43
N ALA A 342 21.63 8.31 -37.82
CA ALA A 342 22.01 8.60 -39.20
C ALA A 342 21.89 7.35 -40.09
N PHE A 343 22.34 6.20 -39.61
CA PHE A 343 22.22 4.92 -40.32
C PHE A 343 20.77 4.54 -40.58
N PHE A 344 19.92 4.53 -39.55
CA PHE A 344 18.49 4.22 -39.70
C PHE A 344 17.76 5.28 -40.54
N GLY A 345 18.10 6.56 -40.41
CA GLY A 345 17.59 7.63 -41.27
C GLY A 345 17.94 7.40 -42.75
N LEU A 346 19.18 7.03 -43.04
CA LEU A 346 19.62 6.69 -44.40
C LEU A 346 18.93 5.42 -44.94
N CYS A 347 18.76 4.39 -44.12
CA CYS A 347 18.02 3.19 -44.50
C CYS A 347 16.55 3.51 -44.82
N ALA A 348 15.89 4.35 -44.02
CA ALA A 348 14.51 4.79 -44.25
C ALA A 348 14.37 5.61 -45.54
N LEU A 349 15.32 6.51 -45.82
CA LEU A 349 15.38 7.29 -47.06
C LEU A 349 15.71 6.42 -48.29
N ARG A 350 16.38 5.29 -48.11
CA ARG A 350 16.71 4.36 -49.20
C ARG A 350 15.58 3.36 -49.45
N SER A 351 14.78 3.00 -48.44
CA SER A 351 13.60 2.14 -48.58
C SER A 351 12.39 2.82 -49.23
N SER A 352 12.33 4.17 -49.22
CA SER A 352 11.27 4.91 -49.91
C SER A 352 11.37 4.85 -51.45
N ARG A 353 12.50 4.40 -52.00
CA ARG A 353 12.66 4.18 -53.46
C ARG A 353 11.93 2.96 -54.02
N TRP A 354 11.33 2.12 -53.17
CA TRP A 354 10.54 0.95 -53.59
C TRP A 354 9.03 1.12 -53.42
N ARG A 355 8.57 2.36 -53.17
CA ARG A 355 7.14 2.72 -53.14
C ARG A 355 6.89 3.90 -54.08
N LEU A 356 6.87 3.63 -55.38
CA LEU A 356 6.19 4.42 -56.40
C LEU A 356 5.60 3.46 -57.42
#